data_AF-A0A139MDE4-F1
#
_entry.id   AF-A0A139MDE4-F1
#
_cell.length_a   1.000
_cell.length_b   1.000
_cell.length_c   1.000
_cell.angle_alpha   90.00
_cell.angle_beta   90.00
_cell.angle_gamma   90.00
#
_symmetry.space_group_name_H-M   'P 1'
#
loop_
_entity.id
_entity.type
_entity.pdbx_description
1 polymer ?
#
loop_
_entity_poly.entity_id
_entity_poly.type
_entity_poly.pdbx_seq_one_letter_code
_entity_poly.pdbx_strand_id
1 'polypeptide(L)'
;MANLLVELYDWHVLEKNVYQAFVSDCDEILFLSLTKISNNDKLSLRHFITDEVPHIQRVIFRQLSLEELADQLDYCLAGYDKILLDVFGGDSLLALSLYQYGLDRHLPIVAMDVERGKQYKWTASQLEKEDLDIPTLSIQQLIALRGGKMLKSKRPIHSAQQIAAIKKLASSAIANPSHWYQVTQFFSLAKTNDLHAETEKILENNGKYYLYPESQIPLLVEAGMLRIENEDKERISYSFPSQEAQVFCRNKGHILELYLYLLALESQLFDECMIGGEIDWNGIFPETDNVQNEIDVILRKGRSITFISCKMTDLSVEAINELEVYANHFAGESCLKLIVCTGKINPVYANRCQEYGVLVIRSEQIPNLIPMLKKIL
;
A
#
# COMPACT_ATOMS: atom_id res chain seq x y z
N MET A 1 -15.11 -21.68 29.10
CA MET A 1 -15.35 -22.42 27.86
C MET A 1 -15.36 -21.38 26.76
N ALA A 2 -14.63 -21.62 25.66
CA ALA A 2 -14.34 -20.59 24.67
C ALA A 2 -15.49 -20.44 23.66
N ASN A 3 -15.67 -19.22 23.16
CA ASN A 3 -16.56 -18.92 22.04
C ASN A 3 -15.76 -18.99 20.72
N LEU A 4 -16.25 -19.74 19.74
CA LEU A 4 -15.55 -19.95 18.47
C LEU A 4 -16.23 -19.22 17.31
N LEU A 5 -15.44 -18.47 16.55
CA LEU A 5 -15.76 -18.02 15.21
C LEU A 5 -15.21 -19.03 14.20
N VAL A 6 -16.06 -19.56 13.33
CA VAL A 6 -15.66 -20.40 12.20
C VAL A 6 -15.69 -19.52 10.96
N GLU A 7 -14.57 -19.46 10.26
CA GLU A 7 -14.35 -18.61 9.09
C GLU A 7 -13.83 -19.40 7.90
N LEU A 8 -14.15 -18.93 6.70
CA LEU A 8 -13.71 -19.56 5.46
C LEU A 8 -12.46 -18.87 4.95
N TYR A 9 -11.35 -19.61 4.88
CA TYR A 9 -10.10 -19.05 4.37
C TYR A 9 -10.17 -18.86 2.85
N ASP A 10 -9.92 -17.62 2.41
CA ASP A 10 -9.66 -17.29 1.03
C ASP A 10 -8.41 -16.44 0.91
N TRP A 11 -7.45 -16.88 0.11
CA TRP A 11 -6.30 -16.04 -0.18
C TRP A 11 -6.68 -14.81 -1.01
N HIS A 12 -7.62 -14.89 -1.95
CA HIS A 12 -7.87 -13.76 -2.85
C HIS A 12 -8.61 -12.60 -2.17
N VAL A 13 -9.37 -12.86 -1.11
CA VAL A 13 -10.15 -11.85 -0.36
C VAL A 13 -9.90 -11.91 1.15
N LEU A 14 -8.67 -12.21 1.54
CA LEU A 14 -8.26 -12.40 2.94
C LEU A 14 -8.68 -11.25 3.87
N GLU A 15 -8.67 -10.02 3.36
CA GLU A 15 -9.15 -8.84 4.09
C GLU A 15 -10.61 -8.96 4.54
N LYS A 16 -11.45 -9.68 3.80
CA LYS A 16 -12.86 -9.89 4.16
C LYS A 16 -13.02 -10.93 5.26
N ASN A 17 -12.16 -11.95 5.30
CA ASN A 17 -12.23 -13.05 6.27
C ASN A 17 -11.77 -12.66 7.69
N VAL A 18 -11.19 -11.46 7.86
CA VAL A 18 -10.72 -11.02 9.19
C VAL A 18 -11.69 -10.05 9.85
N TYR A 19 -12.55 -9.36 9.11
CA TYR A 19 -13.42 -8.33 9.67
C TYR A 19 -14.43 -8.89 10.69
N GLN A 20 -14.90 -10.11 10.51
CA GLN A 20 -15.81 -10.75 11.45
C GLN A 20 -15.17 -10.94 12.84
N ALA A 21 -13.86 -11.18 12.89
CA ALA A 21 -13.11 -11.26 14.14
C ALA A 21 -13.09 -9.92 14.91
N PHE A 22 -13.11 -8.77 14.22
CA PHE A 22 -13.12 -7.47 14.90
C PHE A 22 -14.44 -7.12 15.57
N VAL A 23 -15.56 -7.71 15.13
CA VAL A 23 -16.91 -7.35 15.59
C VAL A 23 -17.62 -8.48 16.35
N SER A 24 -17.07 -9.70 16.34
CA SER A 24 -17.62 -10.83 17.11
C SER A 24 -17.17 -10.81 18.56
N ASP A 25 -17.96 -11.40 19.45
CA ASP A 25 -17.58 -11.68 20.85
C ASP A 25 -16.92 -13.07 21.02
N CYS A 26 -16.29 -13.59 19.95
CA CYS A 26 -15.63 -14.89 19.96
C CYS A 26 -14.19 -14.78 20.46
N ASP A 27 -13.72 -15.71 21.28
CA ASP A 27 -12.37 -15.68 21.84
C ASP A 27 -11.37 -16.53 21.01
N GLU A 28 -11.88 -17.38 20.13
CA GLU A 28 -11.09 -18.21 19.23
C GLU A 28 -11.62 -18.13 17.80
N ILE A 29 -10.73 -18.33 16.83
CA ILE A 29 -11.09 -18.39 15.40
C ILE A 29 -10.56 -19.67 14.76
N LEU A 30 -11.40 -20.32 13.96
CA LEU A 30 -11.10 -21.50 13.16
C LEU A 30 -11.28 -21.18 11.67
N PHE A 31 -10.18 -21.14 10.93
CA PHE A 31 -10.17 -21.03 9.49
C PHE A 31 -10.31 -22.40 8.82
N LEU A 32 -11.28 -22.53 7.92
CA LEU A 32 -11.56 -23.72 7.11
C LEU A 32 -11.14 -23.52 5.66
N SER A 33 -10.62 -24.57 5.03
CA SER A 33 -10.30 -24.57 3.60
C SER A 33 -10.45 -25.98 3.01
N LEU A 34 -10.77 -26.08 1.72
CA LEU A 34 -10.69 -27.33 0.97
C LEU A 34 -9.26 -27.65 0.54
N THR A 35 -8.43 -26.63 0.39
CA THR A 35 -7.04 -26.74 -0.06
C THR A 35 -6.08 -26.50 1.09
N LYS A 36 -4.86 -27.03 0.94
CA LYS A 36 -3.81 -26.83 1.93
C LYS A 36 -3.40 -25.36 1.97
N ILE A 37 -3.68 -24.71 3.09
CA ILE A 37 -3.16 -23.37 3.40
C ILE A 37 -1.65 -23.48 3.67
N SER A 38 -0.86 -22.59 3.07
CA SER A 38 0.60 -22.61 3.24
C SER A 38 1.00 -22.29 4.69
N ASN A 39 2.19 -22.73 5.11
CA ASN A 39 2.64 -22.46 6.47
C ASN A 39 2.91 -20.96 6.71
N ASN A 40 3.34 -20.24 5.67
CA ASN A 40 3.59 -18.81 5.75
C ASN A 40 2.27 -18.06 5.95
N ASP A 41 1.24 -18.37 5.16
CA ASP A 41 -0.06 -17.69 5.30
C ASP A 41 -0.69 -17.96 6.67
N LYS A 42 -0.59 -19.19 7.19
CA LYS A 42 -1.04 -19.52 8.55
C LYS A 42 -0.30 -18.72 9.61
N LEU A 43 0.99 -18.49 9.43
CA LEU A 43 1.82 -17.76 10.38
C LEU A 43 1.50 -16.26 10.33
N SER A 44 1.44 -15.68 9.13
CA SER A 44 1.08 -14.28 8.90
C SER A 44 -0.31 -13.96 9.44
N LEU A 45 -1.33 -14.75 9.06
CA LEU A 45 -2.70 -14.53 9.51
C LEU A 45 -2.84 -14.73 11.03
N ARG A 46 -2.11 -15.69 11.61
CA ARG A 46 -2.09 -15.86 13.07
C ARG A 46 -1.52 -14.63 13.76
N HIS A 47 -0.34 -14.17 13.37
CA HIS A 47 0.28 -12.99 13.96
C HIS A 47 -0.60 -11.76 13.80
N PHE A 48 -1.15 -11.55 12.59
CA PHE A 48 -2.06 -10.44 12.34
C PHE A 48 -3.26 -10.46 13.29
N ILE A 49 -3.99 -11.57 13.39
CA ILE A 49 -5.16 -11.66 14.25
C ILE A 49 -4.79 -11.46 15.72
N THR A 50 -3.69 -12.07 16.20
CA THR A 50 -3.29 -11.92 17.61
C THR A 50 -2.80 -10.53 17.97
N ASP A 51 -2.20 -9.81 17.01
CA ASP A 51 -1.68 -8.47 17.22
C ASP A 51 -2.79 -7.40 17.09
N GLU A 52 -3.71 -7.57 16.14
CA GLU A 52 -4.71 -6.57 15.78
C GLU A 52 -6.10 -6.82 16.40
N VAL A 53 -6.39 -8.03 16.89
CA VAL A 53 -7.67 -8.41 17.51
C VAL A 53 -7.43 -8.96 18.92
N PRO A 54 -7.23 -8.10 19.94
CA PRO A 54 -6.69 -8.50 21.24
C PRO A 54 -7.52 -9.49 22.04
N HIS A 55 -8.82 -9.62 21.75
CA HIS A 55 -9.70 -10.55 22.44
C HIS A 55 -9.60 -11.98 21.90
N ILE A 56 -9.06 -12.17 20.69
CA ILE A 56 -8.82 -13.50 20.11
C ILE A 56 -7.56 -14.11 20.74
N GLN A 57 -7.76 -15.20 21.47
CA GLN A 57 -6.73 -15.93 22.21
C GLN A 57 -6.09 -17.04 21.37
N ARG A 58 -6.81 -17.55 20.36
CA ARG A 58 -6.33 -18.68 19.55
C ARG A 58 -6.82 -18.63 18.11
N VAL A 59 -5.88 -18.92 17.20
CA VAL A 59 -6.12 -19.02 15.75
C VAL A 59 -5.79 -20.43 15.26
N ILE A 60 -6.80 -21.12 14.72
CA ILE A 60 -6.77 -22.52 14.31
C ILE A 60 -7.02 -22.61 12.80
N PHE A 61 -6.42 -23.61 12.16
CA PHE A 61 -6.59 -23.87 10.73
C PHE A 61 -6.93 -25.34 10.52
N ARG A 62 -7.93 -25.62 9.68
CA ARG A 62 -8.31 -26.97 9.28
C ARG A 62 -8.53 -27.05 7.77
N GLN A 63 -7.94 -28.08 7.18
CA GLN A 63 -8.30 -28.51 5.85
C GLN A 63 -9.38 -29.58 5.98
N LEU A 64 -10.44 -29.46 5.19
CA LEU A 64 -11.59 -30.37 5.20
C LEU A 64 -11.80 -31.01 3.82
N SER A 65 -12.52 -32.12 3.80
CA SER A 65 -13.14 -32.68 2.59
C SER A 65 -14.64 -32.43 2.63
N LEU A 66 -15.27 -32.22 1.46
CA LEU A 66 -16.72 -32.02 1.40
C LEU A 66 -17.49 -33.30 1.77
N GLU A 67 -16.92 -34.47 1.47
CA GLU A 67 -17.51 -35.78 1.70
C GLU A 67 -17.65 -36.13 3.19
N GLU A 68 -16.72 -35.66 4.02
CA GLU A 68 -16.66 -35.95 5.46
C GLU A 68 -16.85 -34.68 6.31
N LEU A 69 -17.32 -33.58 5.70
CA LEU A 69 -17.37 -32.26 6.32
C LEU A 69 -18.11 -32.27 7.66
N ALA A 70 -19.28 -32.92 7.72
CA ALA A 70 -20.09 -32.96 8.93
C ALA A 70 -19.38 -33.66 10.09
N ASP A 71 -18.79 -34.84 9.85
CA ASP A 71 -18.07 -35.60 10.87
C ASP A 71 -16.79 -34.89 11.32
N GLN A 72 -16.06 -34.29 10.38
CA GLN A 72 -14.85 -33.53 10.67
C GLN A 72 -15.15 -32.26 11.50
N LEU A 73 -16.24 -31.55 11.18
CA LEU A 73 -16.68 -30.39 11.95
C LEU A 73 -17.21 -30.79 13.32
N ASP A 74 -18.02 -31.85 13.45
CA ASP A 74 -18.49 -32.34 14.75
C ASP A 74 -17.32 -32.64 15.69
N TYR A 75 -16.28 -33.28 15.17
CA TYR A 75 -15.06 -33.53 15.94
C TYR A 75 -14.33 -32.23 16.33
N CYS A 76 -14.19 -31.28 15.40
CA CYS A 76 -13.49 -30.02 15.65
C CYS A 76 -14.24 -29.08 16.61
N LEU A 77 -15.57 -29.16 16.62
CA LEU A 77 -16.45 -28.23 17.33
C LEU A 77 -16.93 -28.74 18.69
N ALA A 78 -16.75 -30.03 19.01
CA ALA A 78 -17.24 -30.68 20.23
C ALA A 78 -16.81 -30.02 21.57
N GLY A 79 -15.76 -29.19 21.56
CA GLY A 79 -15.21 -28.54 22.77
C GLY A 79 -15.69 -27.10 23.03
N TYR A 80 -16.59 -26.56 22.20
CA TYR A 80 -17.01 -25.15 22.28
C TYR A 80 -18.47 -25.02 22.70
N ASP A 81 -18.76 -24.05 23.56
CA ASP A 81 -20.11 -23.76 24.06
C ASP A 81 -20.93 -22.94 23.07
N LYS A 82 -20.26 -22.02 22.39
CA LYS A 82 -20.84 -21.12 21.41
C LYS A 82 -20.01 -21.16 20.14
N ILE A 83 -20.68 -21.36 19.03
CA ILE A 83 -20.09 -21.43 17.71
C ILE A 83 -20.84 -20.43 16.84
N LEU A 84 -20.11 -19.55 16.17
CA LEU A 84 -20.61 -18.63 15.18
C LEU A 84 -20.01 -19.02 13.84
N LEU A 85 -20.85 -19.32 12.84
CA LEU A 85 -20.39 -19.65 11.49
C LEU A 85 -20.46 -18.40 10.62
N ASP A 86 -19.33 -17.89 10.15
CA ASP A 86 -19.32 -16.96 9.01
C ASP A 86 -19.23 -17.75 7.71
N VAL A 87 -20.21 -17.56 6.84
CA VAL A 87 -20.31 -18.22 5.53
C VAL A 87 -19.95 -17.28 4.38
N PHE A 88 -19.35 -16.12 4.68
CA PHE A 88 -18.94 -15.15 3.67
C PHE A 88 -17.48 -15.32 3.24
N GLY A 89 -17.26 -15.41 1.93
CA GLY A 89 -15.94 -15.61 1.34
C GLY A 89 -15.55 -17.09 1.17
N GLY A 90 -14.35 -17.33 0.64
CA GLY A 90 -13.84 -18.67 0.41
C GLY A 90 -14.50 -19.42 -0.76
N ASP A 91 -14.30 -20.73 -0.77
CA ASP A 91 -14.88 -21.61 -1.77
C ASP A 91 -16.41 -21.67 -1.64
N SER A 92 -17.13 -21.44 -2.74
CA SER A 92 -18.59 -21.36 -2.74
C SER A 92 -19.26 -22.68 -2.33
N LEU A 93 -18.68 -23.84 -2.66
CA LEU A 93 -19.23 -25.14 -2.24
C LEU A 93 -19.00 -25.36 -0.76
N LEU A 94 -17.84 -24.97 -0.24
CA LEU A 94 -17.58 -25.00 1.21
C LEU A 94 -18.52 -24.07 1.97
N ALA A 95 -18.76 -22.85 1.47
CA ALA A 95 -19.71 -21.92 2.08
C ALA A 95 -21.14 -22.47 2.13
N LEU A 96 -21.63 -23.04 1.02
CA LEU A 96 -22.94 -23.69 0.98
C LEU A 96 -23.02 -24.90 1.93
N SER A 97 -21.96 -25.69 2.00
CA SER A 97 -21.90 -26.87 2.88
C SER A 97 -21.85 -26.47 4.35
N LEU A 98 -21.10 -25.42 4.69
CA LEU A 98 -21.04 -24.87 6.05
C LEU A 98 -22.37 -24.24 6.46
N TYR A 99 -23.04 -23.55 5.54
CA TYR A 99 -24.38 -23.02 5.74
C TYR A 99 -25.38 -24.15 6.04
N GLN A 100 -25.41 -25.21 5.22
CA GLN A 100 -26.28 -26.37 5.44
C GLN A 100 -25.96 -27.07 6.77
N TYR A 101 -24.68 -27.27 7.08
CA TYR A 101 -24.23 -27.84 8.36
C TYR A 101 -24.75 -27.03 9.56
N GLY A 102 -24.66 -25.69 9.47
CA GLY A 102 -25.17 -24.78 10.48
C GLY A 102 -26.68 -24.89 10.67
N LEU A 103 -27.44 -24.99 9.58
CA LEU A 103 -28.89 -25.19 9.63
C LEU A 103 -29.26 -26.49 10.34
N ASP A 104 -28.64 -27.60 9.96
CA ASP A 104 -28.95 -28.93 10.51
C ASP A 104 -28.70 -29.00 12.03
N ARG A 105 -27.69 -28.27 12.51
CA ARG A 105 -27.28 -28.21 13.93
C ARG A 105 -27.82 -27.01 14.67
N HIS A 106 -28.64 -26.18 14.02
CA HIS A 106 -29.22 -24.97 14.60
C HIS A 106 -28.15 -24.01 15.15
N LEU A 107 -27.00 -23.95 14.48
CA LEU A 107 -25.91 -23.05 14.85
C LEU A 107 -26.20 -21.64 14.33
N PRO A 108 -25.78 -20.59 15.06
CA PRO A 108 -25.77 -19.22 14.57
C PRO A 108 -24.94 -19.09 13.29
N ILE A 109 -25.53 -18.53 12.23
CA ILE A 109 -24.86 -18.27 10.97
C ILE A 109 -24.90 -16.77 10.67
N VAL A 110 -23.79 -16.23 10.21
CA VAL A 110 -23.66 -14.85 9.78
C VAL A 110 -23.00 -14.77 8.41
N ALA A 111 -23.26 -13.66 7.73
CA ALA A 111 -22.51 -13.24 6.56
C ALA A 111 -22.32 -11.73 6.61
N MET A 112 -21.08 -11.26 6.43
CA MET A 112 -20.75 -9.85 6.47
C MET A 112 -20.61 -9.25 5.06
N ASP A 113 -21.43 -8.25 4.75
CA ASP A 113 -21.23 -7.37 3.60
C ASP A 113 -20.39 -6.18 4.05
N VAL A 114 -19.08 -6.38 3.97
CA VAL A 114 -18.05 -5.43 4.36
C VAL A 114 -18.14 -4.11 3.61
N GLU A 115 -18.55 -4.14 2.33
CA GLU A 115 -18.64 -2.95 1.48
C GLU A 115 -19.82 -2.07 1.88
N ARG A 116 -20.94 -2.68 2.28
CA ARG A 116 -22.15 -1.95 2.67
C ARG A 116 -22.28 -1.72 4.17
N GLY A 117 -21.32 -2.19 4.98
CA GLY A 117 -21.37 -2.08 6.43
C GLY A 117 -22.56 -2.84 7.02
N LYS A 118 -22.80 -4.07 6.56
CA LYS A 118 -23.99 -4.85 6.93
C LYS A 118 -23.63 -6.26 7.38
N GLN A 119 -24.39 -6.76 8.35
CA GLN A 119 -24.41 -8.18 8.69
C GLN A 119 -25.77 -8.77 8.37
N TYR A 120 -25.75 -9.98 7.88
CA TYR A 120 -26.93 -10.82 7.73
C TYR A 120 -26.80 -11.96 8.73
N LYS A 121 -27.75 -12.08 9.64
CA LYS A 121 -27.79 -13.12 10.67
C LYS A 121 -28.92 -14.08 10.35
N TRP A 122 -28.64 -15.38 10.37
CA TRP A 122 -29.67 -16.39 10.28
C TRP A 122 -30.05 -16.85 11.69
N THR A 123 -31.25 -16.47 12.13
CA THR A 123 -31.79 -16.75 13.46
C THR A 123 -33.22 -17.27 13.32
N ALA A 124 -33.54 -18.37 13.98
CA ALA A 124 -34.91 -18.91 14.03
C ALA A 124 -35.62 -19.02 12.65
N SER A 125 -34.90 -19.46 11.62
CA SER A 125 -35.39 -19.59 10.23
C SER A 125 -35.76 -18.27 9.55
N GLN A 126 -35.22 -17.15 10.03
CA GLN A 126 -35.37 -15.83 9.43
C GLN A 126 -33.99 -15.20 9.20
N LEU A 127 -33.91 -14.41 8.13
CA LEU A 127 -32.74 -13.59 7.84
C LEU A 127 -32.95 -12.21 8.47
N GLU A 128 -32.20 -11.93 9.53
CA GLU A 128 -32.13 -10.62 10.15
C GLU A 128 -31.00 -9.80 9.50
N LYS A 129 -31.21 -8.50 9.40
CA LYS A 129 -30.24 -7.55 8.85
C LYS A 129 -29.89 -6.51 9.90
N GLU A 130 -28.60 -6.29 10.08
CA GLU A 130 -28.05 -5.27 10.97
C GLU A 130 -27.07 -4.40 10.20
N ASP A 131 -27.06 -3.10 10.50
CA ASP A 131 -26.01 -2.21 10.03
C ASP A 131 -24.86 -2.25 11.06
N LEU A 132 -23.64 -2.50 10.60
CA LEU A 132 -22.44 -2.64 11.42
C LEU A 132 -21.48 -1.48 11.16
N ASP A 133 -20.90 -0.97 12.24
CA ASP A 133 -19.70 -0.14 12.15
C ASP A 133 -18.47 -1.06 12.07
N ILE A 134 -18.10 -1.39 10.83
CA ILE A 134 -16.96 -2.27 10.58
C ILE A 134 -15.70 -1.40 10.54
N PRO A 135 -14.67 -1.68 11.35
CA PRO A 135 -13.44 -0.92 11.30
C PRO A 135 -12.78 -1.04 9.92
N THR A 136 -11.87 -0.12 9.63
CA THR A 136 -11.06 -0.17 8.41
C THR A 136 -9.61 -0.36 8.79
N LEU A 137 -8.91 -1.21 8.05
CA LEU A 137 -7.49 -1.49 8.29
C LEU A 137 -6.61 -0.38 7.70
N SER A 138 -5.63 0.07 8.47
CA SER A 138 -4.56 0.97 8.02
C SER A 138 -3.72 0.32 6.91
N ILE A 139 -2.93 1.13 6.19
CA ILE A 139 -1.98 0.62 5.18
C ILE A 139 -1.04 -0.44 5.79
N GLN A 140 -0.55 -0.22 7.01
CA GLN A 140 0.36 -1.16 7.67
C GLN A 140 -0.33 -2.46 8.03
N GLN A 141 -1.57 -2.41 8.53
CA GLN A 141 -2.37 -3.59 8.83
C GLN A 141 -2.70 -4.40 7.57
N LEU A 142 -3.07 -3.74 6.46
CA LEU A 142 -3.34 -4.44 5.19
C LEU A 142 -2.09 -5.18 4.68
N ILE A 143 -0.91 -4.57 4.79
CA ILE A 143 0.36 -5.19 4.43
C ILE A 143 0.70 -6.36 5.37
N ALA A 144 0.51 -6.17 6.69
CA ALA A 144 0.78 -7.18 7.71
C ALA A 144 -0.13 -8.41 7.59
N LEU A 145 -1.39 -8.22 7.18
CA LEU A 145 -2.33 -9.30 6.93
C LEU A 145 -1.79 -10.30 5.90
N ARG A 146 -1.01 -9.81 4.93
CA ARG A 146 -0.36 -10.61 3.88
C ARG A 146 1.06 -11.06 4.23
N GLY A 147 1.48 -10.84 5.48
CA GLY A 147 2.81 -11.18 5.96
C GLY A 147 3.89 -10.16 5.63
N GLY A 148 3.57 -9.04 4.98
CA GLY A 148 4.55 -7.98 4.78
C GLY A 148 4.78 -7.16 6.05
N LYS A 149 5.86 -6.37 6.10
CA LYS A 149 6.06 -5.39 7.17
C LYS A 149 6.58 -4.08 6.63
N MET A 150 5.91 -2.98 6.98
CA MET A 150 6.40 -1.64 6.66
C MET A 150 7.63 -1.33 7.51
N LEU A 151 8.79 -1.16 6.87
CA LEU A 151 10.07 -0.84 7.52
C LEU A 151 10.25 0.66 7.67
N LYS A 152 10.02 1.39 6.56
CA LYS A 152 10.09 2.84 6.52
C LYS A 152 8.99 3.39 5.64
N SER A 153 8.45 4.53 6.03
CA SER A 153 7.61 5.34 5.16
C SER A 153 7.75 6.79 5.60
N LYS A 154 7.54 7.71 4.68
CA LYS A 154 7.63 9.15 4.96
C LYS A 154 6.25 9.78 4.83
N ARG A 155 5.95 10.68 5.76
CA ARG A 155 4.77 11.56 5.75
C ARG A 155 5.24 12.99 5.96
N PRO A 156 5.95 13.57 4.97
CA PRO A 156 6.55 14.88 5.15
C PRO A 156 5.48 15.95 5.38
N ILE A 157 5.85 16.92 6.20
CA ILE A 157 5.01 18.05 6.56
C ILE A 157 5.68 19.32 6.03
N HIS A 158 4.95 20.04 5.20
CA HIS A 158 5.41 21.29 4.59
C HIS A 158 4.41 22.41 4.90
N SER A 159 4.91 23.62 5.06
CA SER A 159 4.06 24.82 5.15
C SER A 159 3.38 25.11 3.80
N ALA A 160 2.29 25.88 3.82
CA ALA A 160 1.57 26.26 2.59
C ALA A 160 2.48 26.95 1.55
N GLN A 161 3.44 27.76 2.00
CA GLN A 161 4.41 28.41 1.12
C GLN A 161 5.34 27.38 0.46
N GLN A 162 5.89 26.45 1.25
CA GLN A 162 6.75 25.38 0.74
C GLN A 162 5.99 24.49 -0.25
N ILE A 163 4.75 24.10 0.06
CA ILE A 163 3.90 23.31 -0.84
C ILE A 163 3.73 24.02 -2.19
N ALA A 164 3.42 25.32 -2.19
CA ALA A 164 3.26 26.09 -3.41
C ALA A 164 4.56 26.11 -4.25
N ALA A 165 5.72 26.27 -3.62
CA ALA A 165 7.02 26.23 -4.28
C ALA A 165 7.37 24.84 -4.84
N ILE A 166 7.15 23.78 -4.06
CA ILE A 166 7.34 22.38 -4.49
C ILE A 166 6.47 22.08 -5.71
N LYS A 167 5.20 22.47 -5.71
CA LYS A 167 4.29 22.26 -6.84
C LYS A 167 4.73 23.01 -8.10
N LYS A 168 5.28 24.22 -7.96
CA LYS A 168 5.86 24.98 -9.10
C LYS A 168 7.10 24.26 -9.65
N LEU A 169 8.01 23.81 -8.79
CA LEU A 169 9.17 23.02 -9.18
C LEU A 169 8.74 21.73 -9.90
N ALA A 170 7.79 20.99 -9.33
CA ALA A 170 7.28 19.75 -9.89
C ALA A 170 6.63 19.98 -11.26
N SER A 171 5.82 21.02 -11.42
CA SER A 171 5.22 21.39 -12.71
C SER A 171 6.30 21.67 -13.76
N SER A 172 7.36 22.39 -13.39
CA SER A 172 8.50 22.64 -14.28
C SER A 172 9.27 21.36 -14.62
N ALA A 173 9.46 20.47 -13.64
CA ALA A 173 10.17 19.21 -13.82
C ALA A 173 9.41 18.21 -14.68
N ILE A 174 8.08 18.14 -14.52
CA ILE A 174 7.18 17.32 -15.34
C ILE A 174 7.15 17.83 -16.79
N ALA A 175 7.13 19.16 -16.98
CA ALA A 175 7.13 19.77 -18.30
C ALA A 175 8.47 19.60 -19.04
N ASN A 176 9.60 19.57 -18.31
CA ASN A 176 10.92 19.37 -18.89
C ASN A 176 11.79 18.43 -18.03
N PRO A 177 11.58 17.10 -18.10
CA PRO A 177 12.31 16.13 -17.28
C PRO A 177 13.83 16.14 -17.54
N SER A 178 14.25 16.42 -18.78
CA SER A 178 15.67 16.51 -19.15
C SER A 178 16.38 17.67 -18.44
N HIS A 179 15.73 18.83 -18.31
CA HIS A 179 16.27 19.95 -17.56
C HIS A 179 16.34 19.64 -16.07
N TRP A 180 15.28 19.05 -15.50
CA TRP A 180 15.28 18.64 -14.09
C TRP A 180 16.37 17.60 -13.77
N TYR A 181 16.64 16.69 -14.70
CA TYR A 181 17.77 15.79 -14.60
C TYR A 181 19.11 16.55 -14.49
N GLN A 182 19.32 17.61 -15.28
CA GLN A 182 20.55 18.42 -15.17
C GLN A 182 20.66 19.11 -13.79
N VAL A 183 19.55 19.66 -13.29
CA VAL A 183 19.46 20.26 -11.94
C VAL A 183 19.88 19.25 -10.87
N THR A 184 19.28 18.06 -10.87
CA THR A 184 19.55 17.04 -9.85
C THR A 184 20.95 16.44 -9.96
N GLN A 185 21.50 16.34 -11.18
CA GLN A 185 22.88 15.90 -11.40
C GLN A 185 23.90 16.89 -10.86
N PHE A 186 23.66 18.20 -10.98
CA PHE A 186 24.53 19.22 -10.37
C PHE A 186 24.67 18.97 -8.85
N PHE A 187 23.55 18.84 -8.14
CA PHE A 187 23.57 18.59 -6.69
C PHE A 187 24.12 17.22 -6.31
N SER A 188 23.99 16.22 -7.19
CA SER A 188 24.53 14.87 -6.97
C SER A 188 26.05 14.82 -7.13
N LEU A 189 26.62 15.60 -8.04
CA LEU A 189 28.07 15.67 -8.29
C LEU A 189 28.81 16.53 -7.27
N ALA A 190 28.15 17.54 -6.70
CA ALA A 190 28.73 18.37 -5.66
C ALA A 190 29.11 17.52 -4.44
N LYS A 191 30.36 17.63 -3.99
CA LYS A 191 30.82 16.96 -2.76
C LYS A 191 30.07 17.54 -1.57
N THR A 192 29.59 16.67 -0.68
CA THR A 192 28.83 17.07 0.50
C THR A 192 29.34 16.35 1.72
N ASN A 193 29.60 17.12 2.78
CA ASN A 193 29.91 16.62 4.11
C ASN A 193 28.78 17.07 5.04
N ASP A 194 28.13 16.14 5.72
CA ASP A 194 27.04 16.42 6.69
C ASP A 194 25.99 17.43 6.18
N LEU A 195 25.41 17.13 5.01
CA LEU A 195 24.40 17.95 4.31
C LEU A 195 24.88 19.32 3.80
N HIS A 196 26.13 19.69 4.00
CA HIS A 196 26.73 20.93 3.50
C HIS A 196 27.63 20.69 2.29
N ALA A 197 27.60 21.60 1.31
CA ALA A 197 28.42 21.54 0.12
C ALA A 197 29.03 22.91 -0.21
N GLU A 198 30.29 22.89 -0.64
CA GLU A 198 31.00 24.04 -1.21
C GLU A 198 31.61 23.60 -2.55
N THR A 199 31.18 24.22 -3.64
CA THR A 199 31.45 23.71 -4.99
C THR A 199 31.54 24.82 -6.03
N GLU A 200 32.16 24.54 -7.17
CA GLU A 200 32.12 25.40 -8.34
C GLU A 200 30.72 25.40 -8.97
N LYS A 201 30.37 26.50 -9.65
CA LYS A 201 29.10 26.63 -10.39
C LYS A 201 29.05 25.82 -11.68
N ILE A 202 30.18 25.25 -12.12
CA ILE A 202 30.26 24.38 -13.29
C ILE A 202 30.97 23.11 -12.85
N LEU A 203 30.29 21.97 -12.98
CA LEU A 203 30.84 20.66 -12.63
C LEU A 203 31.02 19.81 -13.87
N GLU A 204 32.16 19.15 -13.98
CA GLU A 204 32.48 18.23 -15.06
C GLU A 204 32.41 16.78 -14.56
N ASN A 205 31.82 15.91 -15.37
CA ASN A 205 31.83 14.48 -15.15
C ASN A 205 31.79 13.74 -16.49
N ASN A 206 32.83 12.95 -16.79
CA ASN A 206 32.95 12.14 -18.01
C ASN A 206 32.71 12.94 -19.32
N GLY A 207 33.28 14.14 -19.41
CA GLY A 207 33.18 15.05 -20.56
C GLY A 207 31.86 15.80 -20.67
N LYS A 208 30.96 15.69 -19.69
CA LYS A 208 29.71 16.45 -19.60
C LYS A 208 29.80 17.52 -18.53
N TYR A 209 29.23 18.69 -18.83
CA TYR A 209 29.17 19.82 -17.92
C TYR A 209 27.77 19.99 -17.33
N TYR A 210 27.72 20.23 -16.04
CA TYR A 210 26.50 20.47 -15.26
C TYR A 210 26.60 21.85 -14.62
N LEU A 211 25.65 22.71 -14.96
CA LEU A 211 25.65 24.11 -14.53
C LEU A 211 24.82 24.28 -13.26
N TYR A 212 25.26 25.22 -12.41
CA TYR A 212 24.51 25.68 -11.26
C TYR A 212 23.13 26.18 -11.72
N PRO A 213 22.03 25.63 -11.16
CA PRO A 213 20.69 25.86 -11.69
C PRO A 213 20.09 27.18 -11.16
N GLU A 214 20.70 28.32 -11.50
CA GLU A 214 20.36 29.65 -10.96
C GLU A 214 18.85 29.95 -10.95
N SER A 215 18.14 29.58 -12.03
CA SER A 215 16.70 29.83 -12.15
C SER A 215 15.82 29.00 -11.19
N GLN A 216 16.32 27.87 -10.66
CA GLN A 216 15.59 26.99 -9.74
C GLN A 216 15.88 27.32 -8.28
N ILE A 217 17.00 27.99 -7.97
CA ILE A 217 17.47 28.23 -6.61
C ILE A 217 16.44 28.99 -5.75
N PRO A 218 15.82 30.09 -6.22
CA PRO A 218 14.81 30.78 -5.40
C PRO A 218 13.66 29.87 -4.97
N LEU A 219 13.20 29.01 -5.88
CA LEU A 219 12.13 28.06 -5.59
C LEU A 219 12.60 26.90 -4.68
N LEU A 220 13.84 26.43 -4.82
CA LEU A 220 14.41 25.40 -3.94
C LEU A 220 14.57 25.93 -2.50
N VAL A 221 14.95 27.20 -2.35
CA VAL A 221 15.02 27.88 -1.05
C VAL A 221 13.61 28.08 -0.48
N GLU A 222 12.66 28.58 -1.29
CA GLU A 222 11.27 28.76 -0.86
C GLU A 222 10.59 27.44 -0.48
N ALA A 223 10.91 26.35 -1.18
CA ALA A 223 10.47 24.99 -0.88
C ALA A 223 11.10 24.43 0.42
N GLY A 224 12.10 25.11 1.00
CA GLY A 224 12.84 24.64 2.16
C GLY A 224 13.78 23.47 1.85
N MET A 225 14.14 23.28 0.58
CA MET A 225 15.02 22.19 0.13
C MET A 225 16.49 22.59 0.12
N LEU A 226 16.77 23.89 0.17
CA LEU A 226 18.11 24.43 0.10
C LEU A 226 18.24 25.67 0.98
N ARG A 227 19.41 25.86 1.58
CA ARG A 227 19.82 27.11 2.22
C ARG A 227 21.13 27.57 1.59
N ILE A 228 21.11 28.72 0.94
CA ILE A 228 22.32 29.34 0.40
C ILE A 228 23.06 30.05 1.54
N GLU A 229 24.35 29.77 1.67
CA GLU A 229 25.21 30.33 2.72
C GLU A 229 26.12 31.41 2.14
N ASN A 230 26.75 31.13 0.99
CA ASN A 230 27.55 32.10 0.25
C ASN A 230 27.45 31.81 -1.25
N GLU A 231 27.36 32.86 -2.06
CA GLU A 231 27.35 32.77 -3.51
C GLU A 231 28.24 33.86 -4.10
N ASP A 232 29.22 33.46 -4.90
CA ASP A 232 30.02 34.37 -5.72
C ASP A 232 29.89 34.04 -7.22
N LYS A 233 30.79 34.61 -8.04
CA LYS A 233 30.74 34.43 -9.50
C LYS A 233 31.07 33.01 -9.95
N GLU A 234 31.92 32.30 -9.22
CA GLU A 234 32.46 31.00 -9.65
C GLU A 234 32.06 29.86 -8.71
N ARG A 235 31.72 30.17 -7.45
CA ARG A 235 31.48 29.18 -6.41
C ARG A 235 30.19 29.43 -5.65
N ILE A 236 29.68 28.36 -5.07
CA ILE A 236 28.48 28.34 -4.23
C ILE A 236 28.73 27.49 -2.99
N SER A 237 28.22 27.95 -1.86
CA SER A 237 28.15 27.22 -0.60
C SER A 237 26.70 27.16 -0.13
N TYR A 238 26.23 25.95 0.17
CA TYR A 238 24.85 25.70 0.57
C TYR A 238 24.74 24.49 1.50
N SER A 239 23.64 24.42 2.24
CA SER A 239 23.26 23.25 3.02
C SER A 239 21.85 22.76 2.68
N PHE A 240 21.66 21.45 2.77
CA PHE A 240 20.34 20.83 2.78
C PHE A 240 19.80 20.84 4.22
N PRO A 241 18.63 21.45 4.48
CA PRO A 241 18.08 21.52 5.84
C PRO A 241 17.74 20.15 6.48
N SER A 242 17.62 19.09 5.68
CA SER A 242 17.36 17.73 6.12
C SER A 242 17.88 16.70 5.10
N GLN A 243 17.91 15.42 5.51
CA GLN A 243 18.20 14.32 4.57
C GLN A 243 17.15 14.23 3.45
N GLU A 244 15.89 14.54 3.75
CA GLU A 244 14.82 14.58 2.74
C GLU A 244 15.06 15.68 1.71
N ALA A 245 15.44 16.88 2.15
CA ALA A 245 15.80 17.97 1.26
C ALA A 245 16.96 17.59 0.33
N GLN A 246 17.96 16.87 0.86
CA GLN A 246 19.06 16.34 0.06
C GLN A 246 18.57 15.32 -0.98
N VAL A 247 17.71 14.37 -0.58
CA VAL A 247 17.13 13.38 -1.50
C VAL A 247 16.32 14.07 -2.60
N PHE A 248 15.49 15.05 -2.24
CA PHE A 248 14.72 15.85 -3.20
C PHE A 248 15.61 16.53 -4.26
N CYS A 249 16.74 17.12 -3.84
CA CYS A 249 17.63 17.82 -4.75
C CYS A 249 18.51 16.88 -5.59
N ARG A 250 18.71 15.62 -5.18
CA ARG A 250 19.63 14.67 -5.84
C ARG A 250 18.94 13.58 -6.63
N ASN A 251 17.75 13.18 -6.21
CA ASN A 251 16.99 12.14 -6.89
C ASN A 251 16.04 12.77 -7.90
N LYS A 252 16.26 12.44 -9.18
CA LYS A 252 15.41 12.92 -10.28
C LYS A 252 13.93 12.57 -10.11
N GLY A 253 13.60 11.42 -9.51
CA GLY A 253 12.23 10.92 -9.40
C GLY A 253 11.44 11.46 -8.21
N HIS A 254 12.14 11.78 -7.11
CA HIS A 254 11.50 12.07 -5.82
C HIS A 254 10.56 13.29 -5.86
N ILE A 255 10.82 14.25 -6.76
CA ILE A 255 9.93 15.40 -6.95
C ILE A 255 8.52 14.99 -7.40
N LEU A 256 8.41 13.93 -8.22
CA LEU A 256 7.12 13.44 -8.70
C LEU A 256 6.37 12.75 -7.56
N GLU A 257 7.06 11.92 -6.77
CA GLU A 257 6.49 11.23 -5.61
C GLU A 257 5.90 12.23 -4.60
N LEU A 258 6.71 13.23 -4.22
CA LEU A 258 6.30 14.27 -3.29
C LEU A 258 5.15 15.11 -3.85
N TYR A 259 5.18 15.42 -5.15
CA TYR A 259 4.10 16.16 -5.80
C TYR A 259 2.77 15.41 -5.74
N LEU A 260 2.75 14.11 -6.07
CA LEU A 260 1.53 13.30 -6.01
C LEU A 260 1.00 13.15 -4.60
N TYR A 261 1.89 12.97 -3.62
CA TYR A 261 1.52 12.94 -2.21
C TYR A 261 0.89 14.24 -1.73
N LEU A 262 1.45 15.39 -2.11
CA LEU A 262 0.89 16.70 -1.78
C LEU A 262 -0.49 16.90 -2.43
N LEU A 263 -0.67 16.48 -3.68
CA LEU A 263 -2.00 16.49 -4.33
C LEU A 263 -3.00 15.60 -3.58
N ALA A 264 -2.59 14.43 -3.14
CA ALA A 264 -3.43 13.52 -2.37
C ALA A 264 -3.83 14.12 -1.02
N LEU A 265 -2.88 14.71 -0.28
CA LEU A 265 -3.17 15.39 0.99
C LEU A 265 -4.12 16.57 0.82
N GLU A 266 -3.84 17.47 -0.13
CA GLU A 266 -4.68 18.65 -0.38
C GLU A 266 -6.11 18.28 -0.80
N SER A 267 -6.28 17.12 -1.44
CA SER A 267 -7.60 16.63 -1.86
C SER A 267 -8.52 16.24 -0.71
N GLN A 268 -7.97 15.88 0.45
CA GLN A 268 -8.69 15.29 1.59
C GLN A 268 -9.53 14.06 1.22
N LEU A 269 -9.25 13.43 0.07
CA LEU A 269 -9.97 12.27 -0.42
C LEU A 269 -9.58 11.02 0.38
N PHE A 270 -8.29 10.87 0.67
CA PHE A 270 -7.70 9.68 1.25
C PHE A 270 -7.67 9.72 2.77
N ASP A 271 -7.83 8.56 3.40
CA ASP A 271 -7.77 8.42 4.85
C ASP A 271 -6.30 8.31 5.31
N GLU A 272 -5.43 7.74 4.48
CA GLU A 272 -3.98 7.70 4.70
C GLU A 272 -3.19 7.90 3.41
N CYS A 273 -2.06 8.61 3.53
CA CYS A 273 -1.10 8.84 2.45
C CYS A 273 0.33 8.64 2.99
N MET A 274 1.21 8.04 2.19
CA MET A 274 2.65 7.95 2.47
C MET A 274 3.47 7.89 1.18
N ILE A 275 4.76 8.23 1.27
CA ILE A 275 5.73 8.10 0.18
C ILE A 275 6.95 7.28 0.59
N GLY A 276 7.62 6.69 -0.40
CA GLY A 276 8.83 5.89 -0.21
C GLY A 276 8.62 4.78 0.81
N GLY A 277 7.56 3.99 0.61
CA GLY A 277 7.21 2.88 1.49
C GLY A 277 8.16 1.71 1.26
N GLU A 278 9.12 1.51 2.16
CA GLU A 278 9.99 0.34 2.20
C GLU A 278 9.28 -0.80 2.92
N ILE A 279 9.01 -1.90 2.21
CA ILE A 279 8.26 -3.05 2.71
C ILE A 279 9.16 -4.30 2.69
N ASP A 280 9.20 -4.95 3.85
CA ASP A 280 9.78 -6.26 4.03
C ASP A 280 8.85 -7.36 3.54
N TRP A 281 9.37 -8.31 2.75
CA TRP A 281 8.56 -9.28 2.01
C TRP A 281 7.78 -10.25 2.92
N ASN A 282 8.44 -10.78 3.95
CA ASN A 282 7.89 -11.81 4.84
C ASN A 282 7.66 -11.31 6.28
N GLY A 283 8.04 -10.07 6.57
CA GLY A 283 7.91 -9.47 7.90
C GLY A 283 8.76 -10.15 8.99
N ILE A 284 9.60 -11.11 8.62
CA ILE A 284 10.49 -11.86 9.51
C ILE A 284 11.81 -11.09 9.55
N PHE A 285 11.89 -10.14 10.48
CA PHE A 285 13.14 -9.43 10.77
C PHE A 285 13.87 -10.13 11.92
N PRO A 286 15.21 -10.30 11.90
CA PRO A 286 16.19 -9.93 10.88
C PRO A 286 16.73 -11.16 10.13
N GLU A 287 16.17 -11.52 8.98
CA GLU A 287 16.92 -12.37 8.05
C GLU A 287 17.90 -11.49 7.26
N THR A 288 19.17 -11.89 7.20
CA THR A 288 20.28 -11.14 6.59
C THR A 288 20.13 -10.91 5.09
N ASP A 289 19.15 -11.56 4.45
CA ASP A 289 18.87 -11.51 3.02
C ASP A 289 17.45 -11.00 2.70
N ASN A 290 16.87 -10.13 3.54
CA ASN A 290 15.52 -9.61 3.28
C ASN A 290 15.47 -8.70 2.06
N VAL A 291 14.59 -9.05 1.12
CA VAL A 291 14.27 -8.25 -0.06
C VAL A 291 13.48 -7.03 0.39
N GLN A 292 14.12 -5.87 0.37
CA GLN A 292 13.47 -4.58 0.61
C GLN A 292 12.85 -4.08 -0.69
N ASN A 293 11.53 -3.92 -0.69
CA ASN A 293 10.77 -3.45 -1.84
C ASN A 293 10.29 -2.03 -1.56
N GLU A 294 10.40 -1.11 -2.52
CA GLU A 294 9.98 0.28 -2.36
C GLU A 294 8.75 0.56 -3.23
N ILE A 295 7.69 1.10 -2.62
CA ILE A 295 6.56 1.69 -3.34
C ILE A 295 6.60 3.20 -3.18
N ASP A 296 6.66 3.89 -4.33
CA ASP A 296 6.90 5.33 -4.40
C ASP A 296 5.82 6.14 -3.64
N VAL A 297 4.54 5.84 -3.88
CA VAL A 297 3.41 6.45 -3.13
C VAL A 297 2.35 5.39 -2.83
N ILE A 298 1.88 5.35 -1.57
CA ILE A 298 0.78 4.48 -1.13
C ILE A 298 -0.34 5.37 -0.58
N LEU A 299 -1.54 5.18 -1.12
CA LEU A 299 -2.75 5.89 -0.68
C LEU A 299 -3.79 4.87 -0.23
N ARG A 300 -4.62 5.22 0.77
CA ARG A 300 -5.73 4.37 1.20
C ARG A 300 -7.00 5.19 1.40
N LYS A 301 -8.10 4.65 0.86
CA LYS A 301 -9.46 5.18 1.02
C LYS A 301 -10.42 4.05 1.32
N GLY A 302 -11.08 4.11 2.47
CA GLY A 302 -11.92 3.02 2.96
C GLY A 302 -11.11 1.73 3.02
N ARG A 303 -11.54 0.69 2.31
CA ARG A 303 -10.83 -0.60 2.29
C ARG A 303 -9.92 -0.75 1.08
N SER A 304 -9.92 0.24 0.20
CA SER A 304 -9.13 0.26 -1.02
C SER A 304 -7.77 0.89 -0.77
N ILE A 305 -6.73 0.18 -1.21
CA ILE A 305 -5.36 0.66 -1.20
C ILE A 305 -4.90 0.88 -2.64
N THR A 306 -4.16 1.96 -2.87
CA THR A 306 -3.64 2.35 -4.17
C THR A 306 -2.12 2.40 -4.08
N PHE A 307 -1.45 1.58 -4.89
CA PHE A 307 0.01 1.62 -5.05
C PHE A 307 0.35 2.36 -6.33
N ILE A 308 1.21 3.37 -6.21
CA ILE A 308 1.62 4.21 -7.31
C ILE A 308 3.12 4.09 -7.49
N SER A 309 3.55 3.72 -8.68
CA SER A 309 4.94 3.87 -9.10
C SER A 309 5.13 5.11 -9.98
N CYS A 310 6.11 5.94 -9.64
CA CYS A 310 6.45 7.20 -10.29
C CYS A 310 7.66 6.99 -11.22
N LYS A 311 7.51 7.30 -12.50
CA LYS A 311 8.58 7.18 -13.50
C LYS A 311 8.77 8.48 -14.26
N MET A 312 9.90 9.15 -14.01
CA MET A 312 10.31 10.33 -14.77
C MET A 312 11.13 10.01 -16.03
N THR A 313 11.27 8.72 -16.35
CA THR A 313 11.92 8.20 -17.57
C THR A 313 10.92 7.43 -18.40
N ASP A 314 11.35 6.96 -19.58
CA ASP A 314 10.55 6.03 -20.38
C ASP A 314 10.14 4.81 -19.54
N LEU A 315 8.90 4.35 -19.75
CA LEU A 315 8.36 3.22 -19.03
C LEU A 315 9.13 1.95 -19.40
N SER A 316 9.54 1.17 -18.41
CA SER A 316 10.22 -0.10 -18.60
C SER A 316 9.32 -1.27 -18.21
N VAL A 317 9.64 -2.47 -18.69
CA VAL A 317 8.88 -3.70 -18.34
C VAL A 317 9.11 -4.07 -16.88
N GLU A 318 10.31 -3.83 -16.40
CA GLU A 318 10.73 -4.12 -15.03
C GLU A 318 9.81 -3.40 -14.05
N ALA A 319 9.54 -2.10 -14.28
CA ALA A 319 8.67 -1.31 -13.42
C ALA A 319 7.22 -1.82 -13.36
N ILE A 320 6.71 -2.37 -14.47
CA ILE A 320 5.35 -2.92 -14.55
C ILE A 320 5.28 -4.22 -13.76
N ASN A 321 6.24 -5.12 -13.99
CA ASN A 321 6.29 -6.42 -13.33
C ASN A 321 6.53 -6.26 -11.83
N GLU A 322 7.41 -5.35 -11.43
CA GLU A 322 7.73 -5.03 -10.04
C GLU A 322 6.48 -4.57 -9.29
N LEU A 323 5.77 -3.57 -9.82
CA LEU A 323 4.53 -3.07 -9.22
C LEU A 323 3.48 -4.17 -9.12
N GLU A 324 3.32 -4.99 -10.15
CA GLU A 324 2.35 -6.09 -10.17
C GLU A 324 2.63 -7.12 -9.06
N VAL A 325 3.89 -7.52 -8.93
CA VAL A 325 4.34 -8.47 -7.91
C VAL A 325 4.12 -7.89 -6.52
N TYR A 326 4.51 -6.65 -6.28
CA TYR A 326 4.42 -6.03 -4.95
C TYR A 326 2.98 -5.76 -4.55
N ALA A 327 2.18 -5.21 -5.46
CA ALA A 327 0.78 -4.89 -5.21
C ALA A 327 -0.05 -6.14 -4.92
N ASN A 328 0.07 -7.18 -5.73
CA ASN A 328 -0.67 -8.42 -5.50
C ASN A 328 -0.20 -9.13 -4.23
N HIS A 329 1.10 -9.12 -3.93
CA HIS A 329 1.62 -9.76 -2.72
C HIS A 329 1.16 -9.04 -1.45
N PHE A 330 1.31 -7.73 -1.37
CA PHE A 330 1.05 -6.97 -0.13
C PHE A 330 -0.40 -6.50 0.04
N ALA A 331 -1.18 -6.42 -1.04
CA ALA A 331 -2.53 -5.86 -1.01
C ALA A 331 -3.58 -6.70 -1.73
N GLY A 332 -3.21 -7.82 -2.36
CA GLY A 332 -4.12 -8.68 -3.10
C GLY A 332 -4.54 -8.10 -4.46
N GLU A 333 -5.35 -8.85 -5.19
CA GLU A 333 -5.78 -8.50 -6.56
C GLU A 333 -6.74 -7.31 -6.62
N SER A 334 -7.43 -7.01 -5.51
CA SER A 334 -8.42 -5.93 -5.40
C SER A 334 -7.79 -4.54 -5.27
N CYS A 335 -6.47 -4.45 -5.10
CA CYS A 335 -5.77 -3.18 -4.97
C CYS A 335 -5.70 -2.41 -6.30
N LEU A 336 -5.69 -1.09 -6.20
CA LEU A 336 -5.56 -0.23 -7.37
C LEU A 336 -4.08 0.02 -7.68
N LYS A 337 -3.65 -0.35 -8.88
CA LYS A 337 -2.25 -0.26 -9.32
C LYS A 337 -2.08 0.87 -10.32
N LEU A 338 -1.22 1.84 -10.03
CA LEU A 338 -0.96 2.99 -10.90
C LEU A 338 0.51 3.11 -11.27
N ILE A 339 0.75 3.47 -12.52
CA ILE A 339 2.04 4.00 -12.96
C ILE A 339 1.85 5.42 -13.46
N VAL A 340 2.52 6.37 -12.83
CA VAL A 340 2.57 7.76 -13.28
C VAL A 340 3.86 7.99 -14.02
N CYS A 341 3.78 8.25 -15.33
CA CYS A 341 4.93 8.32 -16.21
C CYS A 341 4.99 9.64 -16.98
N THR A 342 6.13 10.35 -16.88
CA THR A 342 6.39 11.56 -17.68
C THR A 342 7.24 11.29 -18.92
N GLY A 343 7.84 10.10 -19.04
CA GLY A 343 8.58 9.67 -20.20
C GLY A 343 7.69 9.06 -21.30
N LYS A 344 8.33 8.48 -22.31
CA LYS A 344 7.61 7.77 -23.38
C LYS A 344 7.08 6.43 -22.86
N ILE A 345 5.92 6.05 -23.36
CA ILE A 345 5.30 4.76 -23.08
C ILE A 345 5.18 4.01 -24.41
N ASN A 346 5.93 2.92 -24.55
CA ASN A 346 5.81 2.02 -25.69
C ASN A 346 4.38 1.40 -25.71
N PRO A 347 3.69 1.35 -26.87
CA PRO A 347 2.37 0.72 -26.98
C PRO A 347 2.31 -0.71 -26.42
N VAL A 348 3.39 -1.51 -26.58
CA VAL A 348 3.46 -2.88 -26.03
C VAL A 348 3.38 -2.85 -24.50
N TYR A 349 4.03 -1.87 -23.87
CA TYR A 349 4.03 -1.73 -22.41
C TYR A 349 2.70 -1.18 -21.90
N ALA A 350 2.04 -0.30 -22.66
CA ALA A 350 0.67 0.12 -22.37
C ALA A 350 -0.30 -1.07 -22.40
N ASN A 351 -0.19 -1.94 -23.41
CA ASN A 351 -1.01 -3.16 -23.49
C ASN A 351 -0.75 -4.10 -22.31
N ARG A 352 0.51 -4.30 -21.92
CA ARG A 352 0.84 -5.11 -20.73
C ARG A 352 0.26 -4.50 -19.44
N CYS A 353 0.32 -3.18 -19.27
CA CYS A 353 -0.32 -2.54 -18.13
C CYS A 353 -1.83 -2.84 -18.10
N GLN A 354 -2.50 -2.77 -19.26
CA GLN A 354 -3.92 -3.12 -19.37
C GLN A 354 -4.19 -4.59 -19.01
N GLU A 355 -3.35 -5.53 -19.45
CA GLU A 355 -3.45 -6.95 -19.10
C GLU A 355 -3.34 -7.20 -17.60
N TYR A 356 -2.49 -6.44 -16.90
CA TYR A 356 -2.29 -6.54 -15.44
C TYR A 356 -3.26 -5.66 -14.62
N GLY A 357 -4.16 -4.94 -15.29
CA GLY A 357 -5.06 -3.99 -14.60
C GLY A 357 -4.33 -2.79 -13.98
N VAL A 358 -3.15 -2.45 -14.48
CA VAL A 358 -2.35 -1.28 -14.06
C VAL A 358 -2.81 -0.04 -14.83
N LEU A 359 -3.30 0.97 -14.11
CA LEU A 359 -3.70 2.24 -14.68
C LEU A 359 -2.46 3.11 -14.98
N VAL A 360 -2.26 3.45 -16.25
CA VAL A 360 -1.16 4.33 -16.68
C VAL A 360 -1.64 5.77 -16.77
N ILE A 361 -0.98 6.66 -16.04
CA ILE A 361 -1.22 8.10 -16.01
C ILE A 361 -0.06 8.80 -16.72
N ARG A 362 -0.36 9.47 -17.84
CA ARG A 362 0.60 10.24 -18.62
C ARG A 362 0.80 11.64 -18.05
N SER A 363 1.90 12.29 -18.42
CA SER A 363 2.28 13.65 -17.99
C SER A 363 1.09 14.64 -18.04
N GLU A 364 0.36 14.67 -19.15
CA GLU A 364 -0.78 15.55 -19.38
C GLU A 364 -2.01 15.24 -18.51
N GLN A 365 -2.08 14.03 -17.95
CA GLN A 365 -3.16 13.56 -17.09
C GLN A 365 -2.87 13.79 -15.61
N ILE A 366 -1.61 14.00 -15.22
CA ILE A 366 -1.19 14.18 -13.82
C ILE A 366 -2.02 15.27 -13.09
N PRO A 367 -2.28 16.46 -13.67
CA PRO A 367 -3.11 17.48 -13.01
C PRO A 367 -4.53 17.01 -12.69
N ASN A 368 -5.04 16.01 -13.40
CA ASN A 368 -6.38 15.44 -13.25
C ASN A 368 -6.40 14.12 -12.48
N LEU A 369 -5.26 13.69 -11.91
CA LEU A 369 -5.14 12.41 -11.21
C LEU A 369 -6.18 12.25 -10.09
N ILE A 370 -6.31 13.25 -9.22
CA ILE A 370 -7.24 13.20 -8.08
C ILE A 370 -8.71 13.06 -8.55
N PRO A 371 -9.21 13.89 -9.49
CA PRO A 371 -10.53 13.68 -10.08
C PRO A 371 -10.73 12.30 -10.71
N MET A 372 -9.69 11.72 -11.33
CA MET A 372 -9.77 10.37 -11.90
C MET A 372 -9.92 9.32 -10.81
N LEU A 373 -9.08 9.38 -9.76
CA LEU A 373 -9.13 8.45 -8.63
C LEU A 373 -10.46 8.51 -7.90
N LYS A 374 -11.05 9.69 -7.73
CA LYS A 374 -12.37 9.87 -7.11
C LYS A 374 -13.53 9.17 -7.85
N LYS A 375 -13.36 8.82 -9.13
CA LYS A 375 -14.37 8.08 -9.89
C LYS A 375 -14.20 6.56 -9.81
N ILE A 376 -13.02 6.11 -9.38
CA ILE A 376 -12.63 4.70 -9.34
C ILE A 376 -12.79 4.14 -7.92
N LEU A 377 -12.39 4.94 -6.92
CA LEU A 377 -12.58 4.71 -5.49
C LEU A 377 -13.98 5.13 -5.07
#